data_AF-A0A928X881-F1
#
_entry.id   AF-A0A928X881-F1
#
_cell.length_a   1.000
_cell.length_b   1.000
_cell.length_c   1.000
_cell.angle_alpha   90.00
_cell.angle_beta   90.00
_cell.angle_gamma   90.00
#
_symmetry.space_group_name_H-M   'P 1'
#
loop_
_entity.id
_entity.type
_entity.pdbx_description
1 polymer ?
#
loop_
_entity_poly.entity_id
_entity_poly.type
_entity_poly.pdbx_seq_one_letter_code
_entity_poly.pdbx_strand_id
1 'polypeptide(L)'
;MLFRLSMIALLVFMAGCVQMSSRYAQGTEYDRAVLLYESGRLSEAREKAGRIPKGDPNYKASRKLLQDINSISMQLSRRHMELAEDYERAGILSKAAAEYRDSLRHNPENLLAKRKLELVTEAMRSGGAPQRTAASRGAPPQAVKKAAANPATAAKRILSKDDAPEDLANIHYLKGKVYFESSAYHRAIEEFTAALRIVPSYMNAKDLLEKAVSERDKAVEKHLRNGIAYFQSEEMELAIKEWDMVLELDPSNRVAADYKYRAEVILERFERIRGNQREG
;
A
#
# COMPACT_ATOMS: atom_id res chain seq x y z
N MET A 1 42.83 -48.22 -12.35
CA MET A 1 42.36 -47.75 -11.03
C MET A 1 42.90 -46.34 -10.84
N LEU A 2 42.18 -45.26 -10.57
CA LEU A 2 40.77 -44.95 -10.34
C LEU A 2 40.67 -43.42 -10.59
N PHE A 3 39.73 -42.99 -11.43
CA PHE A 3 39.32 -41.60 -11.59
C PHE A 3 38.74 -41.09 -10.27
N ARG A 4 39.25 -40.00 -9.70
CA ARG A 4 38.54 -39.25 -8.65
C ARG A 4 37.70 -38.15 -9.31
N LEU A 5 36.44 -38.48 -9.63
CA LEU A 5 35.40 -37.50 -9.88
C LEU A 5 35.16 -36.72 -8.58
N SER A 6 35.50 -35.43 -8.55
CA SER A 6 35.01 -34.52 -7.53
C SER A 6 33.65 -34.01 -7.99
N MET A 7 32.60 -34.63 -7.46
CA MET A 7 31.21 -34.27 -7.72
C MET A 7 30.91 -33.00 -6.89
N ILE A 8 30.99 -31.83 -7.51
CA ILE A 8 30.51 -30.58 -6.92
C ILE A 8 28.99 -30.63 -6.95
N ALA A 9 28.39 -31.07 -5.84
CA ALA A 9 26.97 -30.92 -5.58
C ALA A 9 26.69 -29.43 -5.29
N LEU A 10 26.41 -28.66 -6.34
CA LEU A 10 25.90 -27.30 -6.18
C LEU A 10 24.42 -27.41 -5.79
N LEU A 11 24.18 -27.36 -4.47
CA LEU A 11 22.84 -27.31 -3.87
C LEU A 11 22.08 -26.07 -4.38
N VAL A 12 21.06 -26.33 -5.20
CA VAL A 12 20.05 -25.35 -5.59
C VAL A 12 19.16 -25.10 -4.37
N PHE A 13 19.39 -23.98 -3.67
CA PHE A 13 18.47 -23.48 -2.65
C PHE A 13 17.34 -22.70 -3.34
N MET A 14 16.28 -23.43 -3.73
CA MET A 14 14.97 -22.87 -4.00
C MET A 14 14.21 -22.75 -2.67
N ALA A 15 14.23 -21.57 -2.07
CA ALA A 15 13.24 -21.12 -1.11
C ALA A 15 13.31 -19.60 -1.03
N GLY A 16 12.17 -18.93 -1.17
CA GLY A 16 12.02 -17.48 -1.05
C GLY A 16 12.30 -16.96 0.36
N CYS A 17 13.55 -17.05 0.78
CA CYS A 17 14.04 -16.45 2.01
C CYS A 17 14.66 -15.11 1.67
N VAL A 18 14.04 -14.07 2.21
CA VAL A 18 14.65 -12.79 2.59
C VAL A 18 16.16 -12.93 2.65
N GLN A 19 16.84 -12.18 1.79
CA GLN A 19 18.30 -12.06 1.79
C GLN A 19 18.68 -11.33 3.08
N MET A 20 18.61 -12.04 4.21
CA MET A 20 19.16 -11.62 5.49
C MET A 20 20.63 -11.43 5.21
N SER A 21 21.04 -10.18 5.07
CA SER A 21 22.38 -9.82 4.63
C SER A 21 23.41 -10.57 5.49
N SER A 22 24.59 -10.86 4.92
CA SER A 22 25.71 -11.44 5.69
C SER A 22 25.95 -10.71 7.03
N ARG A 23 25.64 -9.41 7.06
CA ARG A 23 25.62 -8.53 8.23
C ARG A 23 24.59 -8.90 9.32
N TYR A 24 23.38 -9.35 8.96
CA TYR A 24 22.39 -9.83 9.94
C TYR A 24 22.84 -11.12 10.62
N ALA A 25 23.40 -12.06 9.84
CA ALA A 25 23.86 -13.35 10.35
C ALA A 25 25.08 -13.20 11.28
N GLN A 26 26.00 -12.30 10.95
CA GLN A 26 27.26 -12.10 11.68
C GLN A 26 27.20 -11.04 12.80
N GLY A 27 26.11 -10.26 12.88
CA GLY A 27 25.94 -9.20 13.87
C GLY A 27 25.51 -9.69 15.26
N THR A 28 25.68 -8.83 16.27
CA THR A 28 25.18 -9.04 17.63
C THR A 28 23.64 -9.05 17.67
N GLU A 29 23.04 -9.51 18.77
CA GLU A 29 21.56 -9.41 18.93
C GLU A 29 21.07 -7.95 18.87
N TYR A 30 21.90 -7.00 19.30
CA TYR A 30 21.62 -5.57 19.15
C TYR A 30 21.62 -5.14 17.68
N ASP A 31 22.64 -5.53 16.90
CA ASP A 31 22.70 -5.20 15.47
C ASP A 31 21.49 -5.76 14.71
N ARG A 32 21.07 -6.99 15.06
CA ARG A 32 19.85 -7.60 14.50
C ARG A 32 18.59 -6.80 14.86
N ALA A 33 18.49 -6.29 16.09
CA ALA A 33 17.38 -5.44 16.51
C ALA A 33 17.35 -4.11 15.74
N VAL A 34 18.51 -3.49 15.51
CA VAL A 34 18.65 -2.27 14.71
C VAL A 34 18.23 -2.51 13.26
N LEU A 35 18.70 -3.59 12.63
CA LEU A 35 18.32 -3.94 11.26
C LEU A 35 16.80 -4.16 11.11
N LEU A 36 16.16 -4.81 12.09
CA LEU A 36 14.71 -4.97 12.10
C LEU A 36 13.96 -3.65 12.28
N TYR A 37 14.50 -2.76 13.13
CA TYR A 37 13.95 -1.42 13.34
C TYR A 37 14.04 -0.58 12.07
N GLU A 38 15.21 -0.56 11.42
CA GLU A 38 15.45 0.13 10.14
C GLU A 38 14.57 -0.43 9.00
N SER A 39 14.26 -1.73 9.05
CA SER A 39 13.34 -2.35 8.09
C SER A 39 11.86 -2.19 8.45
N GLY A 40 11.51 -1.41 9.49
CA GLY A 40 10.13 -1.16 9.91
C GLY A 40 9.45 -2.32 10.66
N ARG A 41 10.18 -3.41 10.99
CA ARG A 41 9.66 -4.59 11.71
C ARG A 41 9.66 -4.34 13.21
N LEU A 42 8.92 -3.32 13.65
CA LEU A 42 8.99 -2.75 15.00
C LEU A 42 8.69 -3.77 16.11
N SER A 43 7.76 -4.69 15.90
CA SER A 43 7.41 -5.72 16.90
C SER A 43 8.59 -6.64 17.19
N GLU A 44 9.24 -7.15 16.14
CA GLU A 44 10.39 -8.06 16.26
C GLU A 44 11.64 -7.31 16.75
N ALA A 45 11.83 -6.07 16.29
CA ALA A 45 12.88 -5.20 16.80
C ALA A 45 12.73 -4.97 18.30
N ARG A 46 11.50 -4.72 18.78
CA ARG A 46 11.19 -4.53 20.20
C ARG A 46 11.48 -5.78 21.01
N GLU A 47 11.05 -6.95 20.52
CA GLU A 47 11.30 -8.22 21.18
C GLU A 47 12.80 -8.51 21.33
N LYS A 48 13.56 -8.36 20.24
CA LYS A 48 15.02 -8.57 20.26
C LYS A 48 15.74 -7.59 21.17
N ALA A 49 15.44 -6.29 21.05
CA ALA A 49 16.03 -5.27 21.93
C ALA A 49 15.68 -5.53 23.40
N GLY A 50 14.44 -5.95 23.69
CA GLY A 50 13.95 -6.26 25.03
C GLY A 50 14.71 -7.36 25.76
N ARG A 51 15.24 -8.34 25.02
CA ARG A 51 15.95 -9.52 25.56
C ARG A 51 17.42 -9.27 25.90
N ILE A 52 17.99 -8.13 25.51
CA ILE A 52 19.40 -7.83 25.76
C ILE A 52 19.63 -7.65 27.28
N PRO A 53 20.54 -8.44 27.90
CA PRO A 53 20.73 -8.44 29.34
C PRO A 53 21.53 -7.22 29.82
N LYS A 54 21.40 -6.86 31.11
CA LYS A 54 22.07 -5.69 31.73
C LYS A 54 23.60 -5.70 31.60
N GLY A 55 24.22 -6.88 31.53
CA GLY A 55 25.67 -7.04 31.40
C GLY A 55 26.20 -6.93 29.97
N ASP A 56 25.32 -6.84 28.96
CA ASP A 56 25.72 -6.68 27.57
C ASP A 56 26.26 -5.27 27.31
N PRO A 57 27.38 -5.10 26.58
CA PRO A 57 27.92 -3.79 26.22
C PRO A 57 26.89 -2.86 25.55
N ASN A 58 25.95 -3.44 24.79
CA ASN A 58 24.92 -2.71 24.07
C ASN A 58 23.62 -2.52 24.87
N TYR A 59 23.56 -2.90 26.15
CA TYR A 59 22.34 -2.80 26.94
C TYR A 59 21.75 -1.39 26.98
N LYS A 60 22.59 -0.37 27.22
CA LYS A 60 22.14 1.03 27.26
C LYS A 60 21.58 1.49 25.90
N ALA A 61 22.27 1.14 24.82
CA ALA A 61 21.86 1.46 23.46
C ALA A 61 20.53 0.76 23.11
N SER A 62 20.37 -0.50 23.54
CA SER A 62 19.12 -1.25 23.41
C SER A 62 17.95 -0.59 24.15
N ARG A 63 18.17 -0.08 25.38
CA ARG A 63 17.11 0.63 26.12
C ARG A 63 16.68 1.92 25.43
N LYS A 64 17.60 2.64 24.81
CA LYS A 64 17.26 3.80 23.98
C LYS A 64 16.44 3.39 22.75
N LEU A 65 16.90 2.36 22.03
CA LEU A 65 16.17 1.83 20.87
C LEU A 65 14.74 1.39 21.24
N LEU A 66 14.53 0.78 22.41
CA LEU A 66 13.18 0.44 22.90
C LEU A 66 12.30 1.67 23.13
N GLN A 67 12.86 2.77 23.65
CA GLN A 67 12.12 4.02 23.81
C GLN A 67 11.72 4.59 22.46
N ASP A 68 12.64 4.59 21.50
CA ASP A 68 12.41 5.06 20.14
C ASP A 68 11.32 4.21 19.45
N ILE A 69 11.42 2.88 19.53
CA ILE A 69 10.39 1.95 19.02
C ILE A 69 9.04 2.23 19.67
N ASN A 70 8.97 2.36 21.00
CA ASN A 70 7.71 2.62 21.69
C ASN A 70 7.09 3.95 21.26
N SER A 71 7.90 5.00 21.10
CA SER A 71 7.46 6.30 20.63
C SER A 71 6.82 6.20 19.24
N ILE A 72 7.52 5.55 18.29
CA ILE A 72 7.05 5.37 16.92
C ILE A 72 5.81 4.47 16.88
N SER A 73 5.79 3.37 17.62
CA SER A 73 4.62 2.49 17.73
C SER A 73 3.39 3.23 18.25
N MET A 74 3.55 4.12 19.24
CA MET A 74 2.44 4.97 19.69
C MET A 74 1.99 5.97 18.62
N GLN A 75 2.92 6.59 17.89
CA GLN A 75 2.58 7.51 16.79
C GLN A 75 1.82 6.78 15.67
N LEU A 76 2.31 5.62 15.23
CA LEU A 76 1.64 4.79 14.22
C LEU A 76 0.25 4.36 14.68
N SER A 77 0.11 3.92 15.94
CA SER A 77 -1.19 3.61 16.51
C SER A 77 -2.14 4.82 16.44
N ARG A 78 -1.68 6.02 16.80
CA ARG A 78 -2.49 7.25 16.69
C ARG A 78 -2.90 7.55 15.24
N ARG A 79 -2.01 7.38 14.27
CA ARG A 79 -2.34 7.61 12.85
C ARG A 79 -3.40 6.62 12.34
N HIS A 80 -3.25 5.34 12.67
CA HIS A 80 -4.26 4.34 12.34
C HIS A 80 -5.60 4.62 13.06
N MET A 81 -5.58 5.17 14.28
CA MET A 81 -6.80 5.63 14.96
C MET A 81 -7.49 6.76 14.20
N GLU A 82 -6.76 7.81 13.85
CA GLU A 82 -7.30 8.96 13.10
C GLU A 82 -7.95 8.50 11.78
N LEU A 83 -7.25 7.63 11.06
CA LEU A 83 -7.76 7.08 9.79
C LEU A 83 -8.99 6.18 9.98
N ALA A 84 -9.00 5.35 11.04
CA ALA A 84 -10.16 4.55 11.38
C ALA A 84 -11.40 5.42 11.66
N GLU A 85 -11.23 6.52 12.40
CA GLU A 85 -12.30 7.46 12.70
C GLU A 85 -12.78 8.24 11.47
N ASP A 86 -11.88 8.57 10.54
CA ASP A 86 -12.24 9.14 9.24
C ASP A 86 -13.10 8.17 8.42
N TYR A 87 -12.72 6.90 8.32
CA TYR A 87 -13.53 5.87 7.65
C TYR A 87 -14.86 5.62 8.35
N GLU A 88 -14.88 5.63 9.69
CA GLU A 88 -16.10 5.50 10.48
C GLU A 88 -17.06 6.66 10.19
N ARG A 89 -16.54 7.91 10.14
CA ARG A 89 -17.31 9.10 9.76
C ARG A 89 -17.82 9.05 8.31
N ALA A 90 -17.07 8.42 7.42
CA ALA A 90 -17.48 8.18 6.04
C ALA A 90 -18.45 7.00 5.88
N GLY A 91 -18.74 6.25 6.95
CA GLY A 91 -19.62 5.08 6.93
C GLY A 91 -18.98 3.81 6.35
N ILE A 92 -17.66 3.81 6.09
CA ILE A 92 -16.95 2.68 5.50
C ILE A 92 -16.42 1.77 6.62
N LEU A 93 -17.36 1.10 7.29
CA LEU A 93 -17.11 0.35 8.53
C LEU A 93 -16.04 -0.75 8.40
N SER A 94 -15.98 -1.44 7.26
CA SER A 94 -14.98 -2.48 7.02
C SER A 94 -13.55 -1.96 7.05
N LYS A 95 -13.32 -0.77 6.48
CA LYS A 95 -12.02 -0.09 6.50
C LYS A 95 -11.71 0.47 7.87
N ALA A 96 -12.70 1.09 8.53
CA ALA A 96 -12.54 1.55 9.91
C ALA A 96 -12.08 0.41 10.83
N ALA A 97 -12.71 -0.77 10.72
CA ALA A 97 -12.32 -1.95 11.48
C ALA A 97 -10.91 -2.44 11.14
N ALA A 98 -10.47 -2.37 9.87
CA ALA A 98 -9.11 -2.73 9.50
C ALA A 98 -8.09 -1.80 10.17
N GLU A 99 -8.31 -0.50 10.09
CA GLU A 99 -7.42 0.50 10.68
C GLU A 99 -7.37 0.43 12.22
N TYR A 100 -8.50 0.17 12.89
CA TYR A 100 -8.47 -0.08 14.34
C TYR A 100 -7.64 -1.32 14.71
N ARG A 101 -7.65 -2.38 13.88
CA ARG A 101 -6.78 -3.54 14.10
C ARG A 101 -5.31 -3.19 13.91
N ASP A 102 -4.97 -2.41 12.88
CA ASP A 102 -3.59 -1.99 12.65
C ASP A 102 -3.09 -1.06 13.77
N SER A 103 -3.95 -0.18 14.29
CA SER A 103 -3.65 0.60 15.50
C SER A 103 -3.26 -0.30 16.68
N LEU A 104 -4.03 -1.38 16.92
CA LEU A 104 -3.76 -2.36 17.97
C LEU A 104 -2.52 -3.21 17.71
N ARG A 105 -2.13 -3.44 16.44
CA ARG A 105 -0.86 -4.12 16.11
C ARG A 105 0.33 -3.30 16.56
N HIS A 106 0.26 -1.98 16.45
CA HIS A 106 1.33 -1.09 16.90
C HIS A 106 1.26 -0.80 18.40
N ASN A 107 0.06 -0.62 18.97
CA ASN A 107 -0.15 -0.43 20.39
C ASN A 107 -1.31 -1.31 20.91
N PRO A 108 -1.02 -2.55 21.34
CA PRO A 108 -2.05 -3.48 21.84
C PRO A 108 -2.82 -2.96 23.06
N GLU A 109 -2.22 -2.04 23.83
CA GLU A 109 -2.80 -1.45 25.04
C GLU A 109 -3.74 -0.27 24.73
N ASN A 110 -3.97 0.06 23.46
CA ASN A 110 -4.90 1.12 23.08
C ASN A 110 -6.37 0.71 23.32
N LEU A 111 -6.85 0.95 24.55
CA LEU A 111 -8.21 0.62 24.98
C LEU A 111 -9.28 1.28 24.12
N LEU A 112 -9.02 2.50 23.63
CA LEU A 112 -9.95 3.22 22.75
C LEU A 112 -10.09 2.49 21.41
N ALA A 113 -8.97 2.10 20.78
CA ALA A 113 -8.96 1.31 19.55
C ALA A 113 -9.73 0.00 19.71
N LYS A 114 -9.51 -0.71 20.83
CA LYS A 114 -10.19 -1.97 21.15
C LYS A 114 -11.69 -1.81 21.24
N ARG A 115 -12.16 -0.83 22.01
CA ARG A 115 -13.59 -0.54 22.18
C ARG A 115 -14.24 -0.12 20.86
N LYS A 116 -13.57 0.74 20.09
CA LYS A 116 -14.06 1.21 18.79
C LYS A 116 -14.15 0.08 17.76
N LEU A 117 -13.15 -0.80 17.71
CA LEU A 117 -13.16 -1.98 16.86
C LEU A 117 -14.39 -2.86 17.17
N GLU A 118 -14.65 -3.13 18.44
CA GLU A 118 -15.80 -3.93 18.88
C GLU A 118 -17.12 -3.33 18.36
N LEU A 119 -17.34 -2.03 18.59
CA LEU A 119 -18.54 -1.33 18.13
C LEU A 119 -18.72 -1.40 16.61
N VAL A 120 -17.66 -1.16 15.85
CA VAL A 120 -17.71 -1.20 14.38
C VAL A 120 -17.96 -2.63 13.90
N THR A 121 -17.35 -3.64 14.53
CA THR A 121 -17.61 -5.05 14.17
C THR A 121 -19.04 -5.48 14.45
N GLU A 122 -19.64 -4.99 15.52
CA GLU A 122 -21.03 -5.28 15.85
C GLU A 122 -22.01 -4.59 14.88
N ALA A 123 -21.76 -3.32 14.54
CA ALA A 123 -22.53 -2.61 13.52
C ALA A 123 -22.48 -3.33 12.16
N MET A 124 -21.32 -3.87 11.77
CA MET A 124 -21.19 -4.66 10.55
C MET A 124 -21.98 -5.97 10.59
N ARG A 125 -21.99 -6.68 11.73
CA ARG A 125 -22.73 -7.95 11.89
C ARG A 125 -24.24 -7.77 11.91
N SER A 126 -24.71 -6.71 12.55
CA SER A 126 -26.14 -6.42 12.70
C SER A 126 -26.79 -5.84 11.43
N GLY A 127 -26.03 -5.64 10.35
CA GLY A 127 -26.54 -5.09 9.09
C GLY A 127 -27.00 -3.62 9.19
N GLY A 128 -26.69 -2.96 10.31
CA GLY A 128 -27.17 -1.61 10.63
C GLY A 128 -26.02 -0.62 10.73
N ALA A 129 -26.20 0.56 10.11
CA ALA A 129 -25.35 1.71 10.41
C ALA A 129 -25.33 1.96 11.93
N PRO A 130 -24.19 2.37 12.54
CA PRO A 130 -24.08 2.42 13.98
C PRO A 130 -25.14 3.35 14.56
N GLN A 131 -26.00 2.82 15.43
CA GLN A 131 -26.84 3.66 16.28
C GLN A 131 -25.90 4.52 17.12
N ARG A 132 -25.97 5.84 16.88
CA ARG A 132 -25.31 6.86 17.70
C ARG A 132 -25.80 6.71 19.14
N THR A 133 -25.07 5.97 19.97
CA THR A 133 -25.36 5.94 21.41
C THR A 133 -24.88 7.24 22.03
N ALA A 134 -25.71 7.80 22.91
CA ALA A 134 -25.58 9.13 23.51
C ALA A 134 -24.33 9.34 24.40
N ALA A 135 -23.43 8.36 24.48
CA ALA A 135 -22.23 8.38 25.34
C ALA A 135 -21.01 9.12 24.74
N SER A 136 -21.11 9.72 23.55
CA SER A 136 -20.03 10.54 22.96
C SER A 136 -20.24 12.06 23.11
N ARG A 137 -21.20 12.50 23.92
CA ARG A 137 -21.33 13.93 24.25
C ARG A 137 -20.28 14.34 25.29
N GLY A 138 -19.12 14.74 24.79
CA GLY A 138 -18.03 15.32 25.58
C GLY A 138 -17.29 16.44 24.84
N ALA A 139 -18.02 17.38 24.21
CA ALA A 139 -17.67 18.79 23.93
C ALA A 139 -18.72 19.40 22.97
N PRO A 140 -19.11 20.67 23.11
CA PRO A 140 -20.26 21.24 22.39
C PRO A 140 -19.97 21.47 20.90
N PRO A 141 -21.01 21.37 20.04
CA PRO A 141 -20.89 21.54 18.60
C PRO A 141 -20.78 23.03 18.26
N GLN A 142 -19.59 23.48 17.88
CA GLN A 142 -19.50 24.68 17.05
C GLN A 142 -19.73 24.32 15.58
N ALA A 143 -20.67 25.05 15.00
CA ALA A 143 -21.30 24.79 13.73
C ALA A 143 -20.30 24.62 12.58
N VAL A 144 -20.39 23.48 11.90
CA VAL A 144 -20.13 23.45 10.46
C VAL A 144 -21.36 22.86 9.79
N LYS A 145 -22.17 23.76 9.22
CA LYS A 145 -23.29 23.41 8.34
C LYS A 145 -22.75 22.76 7.07
N LYS A 146 -23.40 21.67 6.67
CA LYS A 146 -23.53 21.06 5.33
C LYS A 146 -22.46 21.40 4.28
N ALA A 147 -21.75 20.37 3.82
CA ALA A 147 -21.63 20.05 2.40
C ALA A 147 -21.18 18.59 2.25
N ALA A 148 -21.80 17.85 1.32
CA ALA A 148 -21.33 16.54 0.89
C ALA A 148 -19.84 16.67 0.47
N ALA A 149 -18.95 15.95 1.17
CA ALA A 149 -17.52 16.14 1.00
C ALA A 149 -17.04 15.42 -0.25
N ASN A 150 -16.82 16.20 -1.31
CA ASN A 150 -15.95 15.85 -2.42
C ASN A 150 -14.55 15.50 -1.87
N PRO A 151 -13.86 14.44 -2.33
CA PRO A 151 -12.55 14.03 -1.82
C PRO A 151 -11.47 15.13 -1.95
N ALA A 152 -11.68 16.12 -2.82
CA ALA A 152 -10.82 17.31 -2.95
C ALA A 152 -10.90 18.27 -1.73
N THR A 153 -12.00 18.30 -0.99
CA THR A 153 -12.20 19.22 0.14
C THR A 153 -11.54 18.73 1.42
N ALA A 154 -11.38 17.41 1.60
CA ALA A 154 -10.58 16.83 2.68
C ALA A 154 -9.09 17.19 2.54
N ALA A 155 -8.57 17.20 1.31
CA ALA A 155 -7.20 17.59 1.01
C ALA A 155 -6.91 19.09 1.25
N LYS A 156 -7.92 19.96 1.12
CA LYS A 156 -7.74 21.43 1.17
C LYS A 156 -7.64 22.00 2.60
N ARG A 157 -8.06 21.26 3.62
CA ARG A 157 -8.01 21.70 5.04
C ARG A 157 -6.63 21.46 5.70
N ILE A 158 -5.72 20.77 5.01
CA ILE A 158 -4.46 20.28 5.58
C ILE A 158 -3.28 21.22 5.30
N LEU A 159 -3.39 22.16 4.36
CA LEU A 159 -2.27 23.03 3.99
C LEU A 159 -2.07 24.19 4.98
N SER A 160 -1.34 23.94 6.06
CA SER A 160 -0.73 24.98 6.89
C SER A 160 0.79 24.90 6.76
N LYS A 161 1.50 26.03 6.78
CA LYS A 161 2.91 26.14 6.41
C LYS A 161 3.92 25.42 7.36
N ASP A 162 3.42 24.71 8.38
CA ASP A 162 4.18 23.99 9.40
C ASP A 162 3.93 22.46 9.39
N ASP A 163 3.47 21.89 8.27
CA ASP A 163 3.15 20.47 8.19
C ASP A 163 4.40 19.61 8.44
N ALA A 164 4.37 18.81 9.50
CA ALA A 164 5.44 17.85 9.81
C ALA A 164 5.62 16.90 8.61
N PRO A 165 6.85 16.42 8.29
CA PRO A 165 7.10 15.47 7.22
C PRO A 165 6.12 14.27 7.22
N GLU A 166 5.66 13.87 8.40
CA GLU A 166 4.70 12.79 8.62
C GLU A 166 3.28 13.12 8.12
N ASP A 167 2.83 14.37 8.21
CA ASP A 167 1.51 14.78 7.70
C ASP A 167 1.51 14.81 6.18
N LEU A 168 2.59 15.31 5.56
CA LEU A 168 2.75 15.28 4.11
C LEU A 168 2.84 13.83 3.59
N ALA A 169 3.59 12.97 4.28
CA ALA A 169 3.64 11.54 3.97
C ALA A 169 2.26 10.88 4.11
N ASN A 170 1.45 11.28 5.10
CA ASN A 170 0.09 10.78 5.28
C ASN A 170 -0.80 11.09 4.08
N ILE A 171 -0.73 12.32 3.56
CA ILE A 171 -1.56 12.74 2.41
C ILE A 171 -1.27 11.83 1.21
N HIS A 172 0.00 11.60 0.91
CA HIS A 172 0.44 10.71 -0.16
C HIS A 172 0.00 9.26 0.11
N TYR A 173 0.18 8.76 1.33
CA TYR A 173 -0.26 7.42 1.72
C TYR A 173 -1.77 7.22 1.52
N LEU A 174 -2.60 8.17 1.95
CA LEU A 174 -4.05 8.11 1.80
C LEU A 174 -4.48 8.17 0.33
N LYS A 175 -3.88 9.05 -0.46
CA LYS A 175 -4.12 9.09 -1.92
C LYS A 175 -3.74 7.76 -2.57
N GLY A 176 -2.59 7.21 -2.22
CA GLY A 176 -2.13 5.90 -2.70
C GLY A 176 -3.13 4.80 -2.40
N LYS A 177 -3.69 4.75 -1.18
CA LYS A 177 -4.75 3.79 -0.83
C LYS A 177 -6.01 3.99 -1.67
N VAL A 178 -6.44 5.25 -1.87
CA VAL A 178 -7.62 5.55 -2.70
C VAL A 178 -7.41 5.09 -4.14
N TYR A 179 -6.25 5.37 -4.74
CA TYR A 179 -5.93 4.91 -6.09
C TYR A 179 -5.79 3.39 -6.17
N PHE A 180 -5.20 2.75 -5.15
CA PHE A 180 -5.06 1.30 -5.11
C PHE A 180 -6.44 0.61 -5.08
N GLU A 181 -7.36 1.14 -4.28
CA GLU A 181 -8.73 0.62 -4.18
C GLU A 181 -9.55 0.84 -5.46
N SER A 182 -9.27 1.91 -6.21
CA SER A 182 -9.90 2.15 -7.51
C SER A 182 -9.21 1.44 -8.67
N SER A 183 -8.25 0.55 -8.39
CA SER A 183 -7.43 -0.15 -9.39
C SER A 183 -6.58 0.76 -10.29
N ALA A 184 -6.45 2.04 -9.94
CA ALA A 184 -5.55 2.98 -10.59
C ALA A 184 -4.10 2.74 -10.11
N TYR A 185 -3.58 1.53 -10.36
CA TYR A 185 -2.36 1.04 -9.74
C TYR A 185 -1.14 1.89 -10.06
N HIS A 186 -1.03 2.44 -11.27
CA HIS A 186 0.04 3.37 -11.65
C HIS A 186 0.12 4.57 -10.69
N ARG A 187 -1.02 5.24 -10.48
CA ARG A 187 -1.11 6.40 -9.55
C ARG A 187 -0.91 5.99 -8.10
N ALA A 188 -1.38 4.80 -7.72
CA ALA A 188 -1.14 4.28 -6.38
C ALA A 188 0.37 4.11 -6.10
N ILE A 189 1.11 3.57 -7.07
CA ILE A 189 2.57 3.40 -7.02
C ILE A 189 3.26 4.76 -6.86
N GLU A 190 2.87 5.77 -7.64
CA GLU A 190 3.43 7.13 -7.53
C GLU A 190 3.24 7.72 -6.13
N GLU A 191 2.01 7.64 -5.59
CA GLU A 191 1.67 8.21 -4.29
C GLU A 191 2.32 7.46 -3.13
N PHE A 192 2.36 6.11 -3.14
CA PHE A 192 3.10 5.36 -2.12
C PHE A 192 4.61 5.62 -2.17
N THR A 193 5.18 5.74 -3.39
CA THR A 193 6.59 6.12 -3.57
C THR A 193 6.86 7.51 -3.01
N ALA A 194 5.94 8.46 -3.22
CA ALA A 194 6.06 9.81 -2.66
C ALA A 194 6.03 9.79 -1.12
N ALA A 195 5.12 9.02 -0.50
CA ALA A 195 5.06 8.86 0.95
C ALA A 195 6.39 8.32 1.52
N LEU A 196 6.95 7.28 0.89
CA LEU A 196 8.22 6.68 1.29
C LEU A 196 9.42 7.58 1.03
N ARG A 197 9.37 8.45 0.02
CA ARG A 197 10.43 9.44 -0.21
C ARG A 197 10.49 10.50 0.89
N ILE A 198 9.34 10.85 1.47
CA ILE A 198 9.25 11.84 2.56
C ILE A 198 9.63 11.18 3.89
N VAL A 199 9.00 10.04 4.20
CA VAL A 199 9.32 9.23 5.38
C VAL A 199 9.59 7.78 4.93
N PRO A 200 10.87 7.35 4.84
CA PRO A 200 11.26 6.03 4.32
C PRO A 200 10.60 4.83 4.99
N SER A 201 10.17 4.97 6.24
CA SER A 201 9.46 3.93 7.00
C SER A 201 8.06 4.40 7.42
N TYR A 202 7.29 4.91 6.45
CA TYR A 202 5.92 5.38 6.69
C TYR A 202 4.90 4.24 6.69
N MET A 203 4.36 3.90 7.86
CA MET A 203 3.31 2.88 8.03
C MET A 203 3.66 1.59 7.28
N ASN A 204 2.71 1.02 6.52
CA ASN A 204 2.93 -0.11 5.61
C ASN A 204 2.99 0.33 4.14
N ALA A 205 3.38 1.58 3.85
CA ALA A 205 3.40 2.12 2.49
C ALA A 205 4.28 1.29 1.53
N LYS A 206 5.37 0.69 2.05
CA LYS A 206 6.23 -0.21 1.29
C LYS A 206 5.51 -1.47 0.84
N ASP A 207 4.80 -2.14 1.76
CA ASP A 207 4.05 -3.35 1.45
C ASP A 207 2.91 -3.05 0.44
N LEU A 208 2.25 -1.91 0.60
CA LEU A 208 1.21 -1.46 -0.33
C LEU A 208 1.77 -1.09 -1.70
N LEU A 209 2.97 -0.50 -1.77
CA LEU A 209 3.69 -0.24 -3.02
C LEU A 209 3.99 -1.55 -3.75
N GLU A 210 4.58 -2.53 -3.06
CA GLU A 210 4.88 -3.86 -3.62
C GLU A 210 3.60 -4.55 -4.13
N LYS A 211 2.51 -4.45 -3.36
CA LYS A 211 1.20 -4.98 -3.77
C LYS A 211 0.65 -4.24 -4.99
N ALA A 212 0.75 -2.91 -5.05
CA ALA A 212 0.30 -2.10 -6.17
C ALA A 212 1.06 -2.45 -7.46
N VAL A 213 2.38 -2.63 -7.37
CA VAL A 213 3.21 -3.12 -8.48
C VAL A 213 2.74 -4.49 -8.95
N SER A 214 2.54 -5.44 -8.04
CA SER A 214 2.11 -6.80 -8.41
C SER A 214 0.71 -6.82 -9.07
N GLU A 215 -0.25 -6.07 -8.55
CA GLU A 215 -1.60 -6.00 -9.14
C GLU A 215 -1.60 -5.27 -10.49
N ARG A 216 -0.79 -4.22 -10.65
CA ARG A 216 -0.55 -3.57 -11.95
C ARG A 216 -0.02 -4.59 -12.95
N ASP A 217 1.01 -5.35 -12.60
CA ASP A 217 1.67 -6.27 -13.54
C ASP A 217 0.71 -7.37 -14.01
N LYS A 218 -0.12 -7.92 -13.10
CA LYS A 218 -1.20 -8.86 -13.45
C LYS A 218 -2.22 -8.24 -14.40
N ALA A 219 -2.63 -7.00 -14.15
CA ALA A 219 -3.60 -6.29 -14.98
C ALA A 219 -3.02 -5.99 -16.38
N VAL A 220 -1.76 -5.56 -16.45
CA VAL A 220 -1.01 -5.38 -17.71
C VAL A 220 -0.98 -6.67 -18.51
N GLU A 221 -0.59 -7.80 -17.88
CA GLU A 221 -0.52 -9.09 -18.56
C GLU A 221 -1.89 -9.52 -19.11
N LYS A 222 -2.96 -9.36 -18.32
CA LYS A 222 -4.32 -9.68 -18.72
C LYS A 222 -4.77 -8.86 -19.94
N HIS A 223 -4.64 -7.55 -19.87
CA HIS A 223 -5.06 -6.65 -20.95
C HIS A 223 -4.22 -6.85 -22.22
N LEU A 224 -2.92 -7.09 -22.07
CA LEU A 224 -2.05 -7.39 -23.22
C LEU A 224 -2.50 -8.67 -23.94
N ARG A 225 -2.81 -9.74 -23.18
CA ARG A 225 -3.31 -11.00 -23.74
C ARG A 225 -4.65 -10.81 -24.46
N ASN A 226 -5.58 -10.08 -23.85
CA ASN A 226 -6.87 -9.79 -24.46
C ASN A 226 -6.73 -8.98 -25.74
N GLY A 227 -5.90 -7.94 -25.75
CA GLY A 227 -5.66 -7.11 -26.93
C GLY A 227 -5.09 -7.92 -28.09
N ILE A 228 -4.13 -8.83 -27.81
CA ILE A 228 -3.59 -9.74 -28.82
C ILE A 228 -4.69 -10.68 -29.37
N ALA A 229 -5.56 -11.21 -28.51
CA ALA A 229 -6.65 -12.09 -28.94
C ALA A 229 -7.65 -11.36 -29.84
N TYR A 230 -8.09 -10.14 -29.46
CA TYR A 230 -8.98 -9.34 -30.29
C TYR A 230 -8.34 -8.94 -31.62
N PHE A 231 -7.04 -8.62 -31.60
CA PHE A 231 -6.29 -8.32 -32.83
C PHE A 231 -6.26 -9.51 -33.79
N GLN A 232 -6.08 -10.73 -33.26
CA GLN A 232 -6.10 -11.97 -34.05
C GLN A 232 -7.50 -12.29 -34.60
N SER A 233 -8.55 -11.90 -33.89
CA SER A 233 -9.95 -12.01 -34.34
C SER A 233 -10.40 -10.88 -35.27
N GLU A 234 -9.48 -10.01 -35.69
CA GLU A 234 -9.76 -8.82 -36.51
C GLU A 234 -10.66 -7.76 -35.86
N GLU A 235 -10.89 -7.85 -34.54
CA GLU A 235 -11.69 -6.91 -33.73
C GLU A 235 -10.83 -5.71 -33.26
N MET A 236 -10.39 -4.89 -34.21
CA MET A 236 -9.39 -3.82 -33.98
C MET A 236 -9.78 -2.83 -32.89
N GLU A 237 -11.05 -2.41 -32.83
CA GLU A 237 -11.54 -1.44 -31.84
C GLU A 237 -11.45 -1.99 -30.41
N LEU A 238 -11.69 -3.30 -30.22
CA LEU A 238 -11.56 -3.95 -28.92
C LEU A 238 -10.09 -4.16 -28.55
N ALA A 239 -9.25 -4.52 -29.53
CA ALA A 239 -7.81 -4.63 -29.32
C ALA A 239 -7.19 -3.30 -28.84
N ILE A 240 -7.53 -2.19 -29.50
CA ILE A 240 -7.09 -0.83 -29.14
C ILE A 240 -7.49 -0.50 -27.70
N LYS A 241 -8.75 -0.76 -27.32
CA LYS A 241 -9.23 -0.52 -25.95
C LYS A 241 -8.43 -1.29 -24.91
N GLU A 242 -8.12 -2.56 -25.17
CA GLU A 242 -7.32 -3.36 -24.22
C GLU A 242 -5.89 -2.81 -24.09
N TRP A 243 -5.26 -2.35 -25.17
CA TRP A 243 -3.93 -1.74 -25.08
C TRP A 243 -3.93 -0.34 -24.48
N ASP A 244 -5.01 0.42 -24.63
CA ASP A 244 -5.20 1.66 -23.86
C ASP A 244 -5.18 1.39 -22.36
N MET A 245 -5.86 0.33 -21.90
CA MET A 245 -5.81 -0.08 -20.49
C MET A 245 -4.38 -0.43 -20.06
N VAL A 246 -3.58 -1.09 -20.92
CA VAL A 246 -2.17 -1.37 -20.61
C VAL A 246 -1.38 -0.07 -20.46
N LEU A 247 -1.58 0.91 -21.35
CA LEU A 247 -0.87 2.19 -21.32
C LEU A 247 -1.30 3.10 -20.17
N GLU A 248 -2.53 2.97 -19.68
CA GLU A 248 -2.96 3.62 -18.43
C GLU A 248 -2.25 3.03 -17.19
N LEU A 249 -1.99 1.72 -17.20
CA LEU A 249 -1.33 1.00 -16.10
C LEU A 249 0.20 1.14 -16.14
N ASP A 250 0.77 1.12 -17.33
CA ASP A 250 2.19 1.28 -17.62
C ASP A 250 2.37 2.16 -18.87
N PRO A 251 2.45 3.48 -18.70
CA PRO A 251 2.65 4.42 -19.81
C PRO A 251 3.93 4.19 -20.61
N SER A 252 4.88 3.42 -20.08
CA SER A 252 6.15 3.09 -20.74
C SER A 252 6.12 1.78 -21.53
N ASN A 253 4.97 1.10 -21.57
CA ASN A 253 4.81 -0.21 -22.20
C ASN A 253 4.91 -0.11 -23.74
N ARG A 254 6.12 -0.29 -24.27
CA ARG A 254 6.37 -0.22 -25.72
C ARG A 254 5.62 -1.27 -26.52
N VAL A 255 5.33 -2.43 -25.93
CA VAL A 255 4.65 -3.54 -26.62
C VAL A 255 3.19 -3.16 -26.89
N ALA A 256 2.48 -2.67 -25.88
CA ALA A 256 1.12 -2.18 -26.07
C ALA A 256 1.06 -0.98 -27.03
N ALA A 257 2.01 -0.05 -26.94
CA ALA A 257 2.08 1.10 -27.84
C ALA A 257 2.25 0.69 -29.32
N ASP A 258 3.17 -0.25 -29.61
CA ASP A 258 3.37 -0.76 -30.98
C ASP A 258 2.13 -1.49 -31.50
N TYR A 259 1.56 -2.39 -30.71
CA TYR A 259 0.36 -3.12 -31.09
C TYR A 259 -0.83 -2.20 -31.36
N LYS A 260 -1.06 -1.22 -30.48
CA LYS A 260 -2.11 -0.21 -30.64
C LYS A 260 -1.95 0.55 -31.96
N TYR A 261 -0.75 1.07 -32.21
CA TYR A 261 -0.45 1.78 -33.45
C TYR A 261 -0.79 0.93 -34.69
N ARG A 262 -0.42 -0.36 -34.68
CA ARG A 262 -0.71 -1.27 -35.79
C ARG A 262 -2.21 -1.49 -36.01
N ALA A 263 -2.99 -1.63 -34.94
CA ALA A 263 -4.44 -1.77 -35.06
C ALA A 263 -5.12 -0.48 -35.52
N GLU A 264 -4.68 0.69 -35.07
CA GLU A 264 -5.20 1.99 -35.53
C GLU A 264 -5.01 2.15 -37.05
N VAL A 265 -3.82 1.80 -37.57
CA VAL A 265 -3.53 1.82 -39.01
C VAL A 265 -4.44 0.87 -39.80
N ILE A 266 -4.68 -0.34 -39.28
CA ILE A 266 -5.58 -1.31 -39.93
C ILE A 266 -7.02 -0.78 -39.93
N LEU A 267 -7.48 -0.24 -38.80
CA LEU A 267 -8.82 0.29 -38.64
C LEU A 267 -9.09 1.46 -39.60
N GLU A 268 -8.16 2.43 -39.67
CA GLU A 268 -8.27 3.57 -40.60
C GLU A 268 -8.39 3.10 -42.05
N ARG A 269 -7.60 2.08 -42.43
CA ARG A 269 -7.66 1.50 -43.78
C ARG A 269 -9.03 0.87 -44.07
N PHE A 270 -9.61 0.14 -43.11
CA PHE A 270 -10.94 -0.46 -43.26
C PHE A 270 -12.05 0.58 -43.36
N GLU A 271 -11.98 1.64 -42.56
CA GLU A 271 -12.94 2.74 -42.60
C GLU A 271 -12.91 3.47 -43.95
N ARG A 272 -11.73 3.72 -44.49
CA ARG A 272 -11.56 4.34 -45.82
C ARG A 272 -12.18 3.49 -46.93
N ILE A 273 -11.99 2.17 -46.89
CA ILE A 273 -12.59 1.25 -47.87
C ILE A 273 -14.12 1.28 -47.75
N ARG A 274 -14.66 1.22 -46.53
CA ARG A 274 -16.11 1.28 -46.28
C ARG A 274 -16.73 2.62 -46.71
N GLY A 275 -16.02 3.73 -46.53
CA GLY A 275 -16.46 5.06 -46.97
C GLY A 275 -16.59 5.13 -48.50
N ASN A 276 -15.55 4.71 -49.22
CA ASN A 276 -15.54 4.71 -50.68
C ASN A 276 -16.64 3.83 -51.30
N GLN A 277 -17.05 2.75 -50.64
CA GLN A 277 -18.15 1.88 -51.10
C GLN A 277 -19.55 2.45 -50.85
N ARG A 278 -19.70 3.49 -50.04
CA ARG A 278 -21.00 4.15 -49.76
C ARG A 278 -21.25 5.35 -50.67
N GLU A 279 -20.21 5.88 -51.30
CA GLU A 279 -20.25 7.10 -52.12
C GLU A 279 -20.24 6.83 -53.64
N GLY A 280 -19.94 5.61 -54.07
CA GLY A 280 -19.95 5.18 -55.47
C GLY A 280 -21.15 4.31 -55.83
#